data_AF-A0A6G0U8H2-F1
#
_entry.id   AF-A0A6G0U8H2-F1
#
_cell.length_a   1.000
_cell.length_b   1.000
_cell.length_c   1.000
_cell.angle_alpha   90.00
_cell.angle_beta   90.00
_cell.angle_gamma   90.00
#
_symmetry.space_group_name_H-M   'P 1'
#
loop_
_entity.id
_entity.type
_entity.pdbx_description
1 polymer ?
#
loop_
_entity_poly.entity_id
_entity_poly.type
_entity_poly.pdbx_seq_one_letter_code
_entity_poly.pdbx_strand_id
1 'polypeptide(L)'
;MNKDNQQSVSFVWITAAIAVAVMLIILNYYALYIVPLLGAVCLIIIYWNFLVRVWRTLPRDAILIKNYSIYFIKIRIWNFLGCDTYAKIFKRNVDKHPNKIAFKHESSTWRFIEVEQFSNQIANYFKEQGLKRGEIVALYMESCPEYVCIWLGLSKIGVTVALINNNLRADALAHSIKVSNCSAVIIGKEQIDALAEIINTTTDDKLNDLFTKSNVYIKNYNDTALINTPISKAINLDSELKEVSKSAPETDISEGSSKDQMLYIYTSGTTGMPKAAIMTQSRYIYTQNHLNINNLFYI
;
A
#
# COMPACT_ATOMS: atom_id res chain seq x y z
N MET A 1 -63.80 -77.90 7.37
CA MET A 1 -62.45 -77.41 6.99
C MET A 1 -61.71 -77.02 8.27
N ASN A 2 -60.50 -77.55 8.44
CA ASN A 2 -59.83 -77.76 9.72
C ASN A 2 -59.29 -76.45 10.35
N LYS A 3 -59.63 -76.14 11.61
CA LYS A 3 -59.20 -74.90 12.31
C LYS A 3 -57.68 -74.81 12.46
N ASP A 4 -57.00 -75.95 12.58
CA ASP A 4 -55.53 -76.01 12.68
C ASP A 4 -54.82 -75.57 11.39
N ASN A 5 -55.46 -75.75 10.24
CA ASN A 5 -54.92 -75.34 8.94
C ASN A 5 -55.10 -73.84 8.68
N GLN A 6 -56.02 -73.18 9.40
CA GLN A 6 -56.25 -71.75 9.30
C GLN A 6 -55.30 -70.96 10.21
N GLN A 7 -54.97 -71.50 11.39
CA GLN A 7 -53.94 -70.94 12.28
C GLN A 7 -52.53 -71.04 11.66
N SER A 8 -52.17 -72.17 11.06
CA SER A 8 -50.86 -72.34 10.40
C SER A 8 -50.66 -71.37 9.24
N VAL A 9 -51.69 -71.19 8.40
CA VAL A 9 -51.66 -70.23 7.29
C VAL A 9 -51.54 -68.79 7.80
N SER A 10 -52.28 -68.41 8.85
CA SER A 10 -52.18 -67.05 9.44
C SER A 10 -50.79 -66.75 10.02
N PHE A 11 -50.13 -67.74 10.62
CA PHE A 11 -48.77 -67.60 11.16
C PHE A 11 -47.72 -67.43 10.06
N VAL A 12 -47.88 -68.14 8.93
CA VAL A 12 -47.00 -67.98 7.75
C VAL A 12 -47.13 -66.58 7.15
N TRP A 13 -48.34 -66.02 7.06
CA TRP A 13 -48.54 -64.67 6.55
C TRP A 13 -47.98 -63.58 7.48
N ILE A 14 -48.10 -63.76 8.81
CA ILE A 14 -47.55 -62.81 9.79
C ILE A 14 -46.02 -62.85 9.79
N THR A 15 -45.42 -64.04 9.78
CA THR A 15 -43.96 -64.19 9.71
C THR A 15 -43.38 -63.64 8.40
N ALA A 16 -44.07 -63.85 7.27
CA ALA A 16 -43.73 -63.23 6.00
C ALA A 16 -43.83 -61.69 6.05
N ALA A 17 -44.89 -61.14 6.65
CA ALA A 17 -45.08 -59.69 6.79
C ALA A 17 -43.99 -59.05 7.67
N ILE A 18 -43.60 -59.69 8.78
CA ILE A 18 -42.51 -59.24 9.65
C ILE A 18 -41.17 -59.32 8.92
N ALA A 19 -40.89 -60.40 8.20
CA ALA A 19 -39.68 -60.55 7.40
C ALA A 19 -39.57 -59.45 6.33
N VAL A 20 -40.66 -59.13 5.64
CA VAL A 20 -40.72 -58.03 4.66
C VAL A 20 -40.52 -56.67 5.34
N ALA A 21 -41.15 -56.42 6.49
CA ALA A 21 -40.97 -55.16 7.22
C ALA A 21 -39.52 -54.97 7.70
N VAL A 22 -38.90 -56.03 8.25
CA VAL A 22 -37.48 -56.02 8.65
C VAL A 22 -36.57 -55.81 7.44
N MET A 23 -36.86 -56.48 6.31
CA MET A 23 -36.11 -56.29 5.05
C MET A 23 -36.19 -54.84 4.54
N LEU A 24 -37.38 -54.22 4.60
CA LEU A 24 -37.59 -52.82 4.19
C LEU A 24 -36.90 -51.83 5.12
N ILE A 25 -36.88 -52.09 6.44
CA ILE A 25 -36.15 -51.27 7.42
C ILE A 25 -34.64 -51.37 7.17
N ILE A 26 -34.13 -52.57 6.93
CA ILE A 26 -32.72 -52.82 6.60
C ILE A 26 -32.36 -52.11 5.28
N LEU A 27 -33.21 -52.21 4.25
CA LEU A 27 -32.99 -51.54 2.97
C LEU A 27 -32.95 -50.01 3.11
N ASN A 28 -33.86 -49.43 3.91
CA ASN A 28 -33.88 -47.99 4.20
C ASN A 28 -32.66 -47.55 5.03
N TYR A 29 -32.22 -48.38 5.99
CA TYR A 29 -31.00 -48.17 6.75
C TYR A 29 -29.78 -48.14 5.82
N TYR A 30 -29.66 -49.05 4.87
CA TYR A 30 -28.59 -49.03 3.87
C TYR A 30 -28.70 -47.82 2.93
N ALA A 31 -29.90 -47.44 2.50
CA ALA A 31 -30.11 -46.26 1.64
C ALA A 31 -29.60 -44.97 2.30
N LEU A 32 -29.75 -44.83 3.62
CA LEU A 32 -29.25 -43.69 4.40
C LEU A 32 -27.73 -43.49 4.29
N TYR A 33 -26.95 -44.55 4.09
CA TYR A 33 -25.49 -44.48 3.96
C TYR A 33 -25.01 -44.56 2.51
N ILE A 34 -25.67 -45.37 1.68
CA ILE A 34 -25.28 -45.60 0.29
C ILE A 34 -25.55 -44.35 -0.57
N VAL A 35 -26.68 -43.66 -0.38
CA VAL A 35 -27.01 -42.48 -1.20
C VAL A 35 -26.04 -41.32 -0.96
N PRO A 36 -25.69 -40.93 0.28
CA PRO A 36 -24.65 -39.93 0.52
C PRO A 36 -23.27 -40.37 0.03
N LEU A 37 -22.92 -41.65 0.14
CA LEU A 37 -21.66 -42.18 -0.35
C LEU A 37 -21.56 -42.04 -1.88
N LEU A 38 -22.60 -42.45 -2.62
CA LEU A 38 -22.66 -42.29 -4.06
C LEU A 38 -22.65 -40.81 -4.45
N GLY A 39 -23.39 -39.96 -3.73
CA GLY A 39 -23.34 -38.51 -3.90
C GLY A 39 -21.92 -37.95 -3.72
N ALA A 40 -21.21 -38.36 -2.67
CA ALA A 40 -19.83 -37.96 -2.42
C ALA A 40 -18.87 -38.45 -3.52
N VAL A 41 -19.01 -39.68 -4.00
CA VAL A 41 -18.22 -40.22 -5.12
C VAL A 41 -18.49 -39.44 -6.40
N CYS A 42 -19.76 -39.17 -6.73
CA CYS A 42 -20.12 -38.34 -7.87
C CYS A 42 -19.53 -36.94 -7.76
N LEU A 43 -19.59 -36.31 -6.58
CA LEU A 43 -18.94 -35.01 -6.33
C LEU A 43 -17.42 -35.09 -6.51
N ILE A 44 -16.75 -36.13 -6.00
CA ILE A 44 -15.30 -36.31 -6.19
C ILE A 44 -14.95 -36.46 -7.67
N ILE A 45 -15.74 -37.21 -8.44
CA ILE A 45 -15.53 -37.38 -9.88
C ILE A 45 -15.73 -36.05 -10.61
N ILE A 46 -16.85 -35.36 -10.35
CA ILE A 46 -17.19 -34.06 -10.96
C ILE A 46 -16.12 -33.01 -10.65
N TYR A 47 -15.60 -32.99 -9.41
CA TYR A 47 -14.61 -32.03 -8.94
C TYR A 47 -13.18 -32.59 -8.93
N TRP A 48 -12.90 -33.74 -9.54
CA TRP A 48 -11.60 -34.41 -9.47
C TRP A 48 -10.46 -33.49 -9.93
N ASN A 49 -10.67 -32.81 -11.06
CA ASN A 49 -9.72 -31.85 -11.60
C ASN A 49 -9.47 -30.66 -10.66
N PHE A 50 -10.49 -30.22 -9.92
CA PHE A 50 -10.33 -29.18 -8.90
C PHE A 50 -9.55 -29.70 -7.70
N LEU A 51 -9.87 -30.89 -7.18
CA LEU A 51 -9.16 -31.51 -6.06
C LEU A 51 -7.69 -31.76 -6.37
N VAL A 52 -7.37 -32.22 -7.58
CA VAL A 52 -5.97 -32.37 -8.04
C VAL A 52 -5.25 -31.02 -8.06
N ARG A 53 -5.91 -29.93 -8.50
CA ARG A 53 -5.31 -28.59 -8.47
C ARG A 53 -5.08 -28.10 -7.04
N VAL A 54 -6.06 -28.28 -6.15
CA VAL A 54 -5.92 -27.95 -4.72
C VAL A 54 -4.75 -28.72 -4.13
N TRP A 55 -4.69 -30.04 -4.32
CA TRP A 55 -3.59 -30.87 -3.80
C TRP A 55 -2.22 -30.43 -4.33
N ARG A 56 -2.12 -30.12 -5.64
CA ARG A 56 -0.88 -29.63 -6.25
C ARG A 56 -0.48 -28.24 -5.76
N THR A 57 -1.42 -27.40 -5.36
CA THR A 57 -1.16 -26.03 -4.89
C THR A 57 -1.01 -25.93 -3.38
N LEU A 58 -1.48 -26.93 -2.63
CA LEU A 58 -1.49 -26.94 -1.17
C LEU A 58 -0.11 -26.71 -0.52
N PRO A 59 1.00 -27.30 -1.00
CA PRO A 59 2.32 -27.01 -0.44
C PRO A 59 2.74 -25.55 -0.60
N ARG A 60 2.49 -24.96 -1.79
CA ARG A 60 2.76 -23.54 -2.06
C ARG A 60 1.90 -22.65 -1.17
N ASP A 61 0.63 -22.98 -1.05
CA ASP A 61 -0.32 -22.19 -0.28
C ASP A 61 -0.02 -22.29 1.22
N ALA A 62 0.44 -23.45 1.72
CA ALA A 62 0.93 -23.62 3.08
C ALA A 62 2.18 -22.77 3.37
N ILE A 63 3.14 -22.72 2.44
CA ILE A 63 4.31 -21.83 2.53
C ILE A 63 3.85 -20.37 2.59
N LEU A 64 2.89 -20.00 1.74
CA LEU A 64 2.32 -18.66 1.72
C LEU A 64 1.67 -18.31 3.06
N ILE A 65 0.79 -19.18 3.60
CA ILE A 65 0.15 -18.98 4.90
C ILE A 65 1.18 -18.84 6.02
N LYS A 66 2.22 -19.68 6.05
CA LYS A 66 3.31 -19.57 7.03
C LYS A 66 4.00 -18.21 6.94
N ASN A 67 4.39 -17.80 5.74
CA ASN A 67 5.11 -16.53 5.53
C ASN A 67 4.23 -15.32 5.87
N TYR A 68 2.95 -15.34 5.48
CA TYR A 68 1.98 -14.32 5.87
C TYR A 68 1.78 -14.26 7.39
N SER A 69 1.69 -15.42 8.06
CA SER A 69 1.54 -15.47 9.52
C SER A 69 2.75 -14.86 10.24
N ILE A 70 3.96 -15.21 9.81
CA ILE A 70 5.21 -14.62 10.32
C ILE A 70 5.22 -13.11 10.06
N TYR A 71 4.82 -12.68 8.86
CA TYR A 71 4.71 -11.27 8.52
C TYR A 71 3.75 -10.51 9.44
N PHE A 72 2.54 -11.03 9.67
CA PHE A 72 1.55 -10.42 10.56
C PHE A 72 2.07 -10.30 12.00
N ILE A 73 2.75 -11.33 12.51
CA ILE A 73 3.38 -11.29 13.84
C ILE A 73 4.48 -10.22 13.88
N LYS A 74 5.35 -10.16 12.87
CA LYS A 74 6.43 -9.16 12.79
C LYS A 74 5.88 -7.73 12.78
N ILE A 75 4.84 -7.45 11.99
CA ILE A 75 4.20 -6.12 11.99
C ILE A 75 3.64 -5.77 13.36
N ARG A 76 2.97 -6.71 14.04
CA ARG A 76 2.42 -6.46 15.38
C ARG A 76 3.53 -6.11 16.38
N ILE A 77 4.64 -6.86 16.35
CA ILE A 77 5.80 -6.60 17.20
C ILE A 77 6.43 -5.24 16.85
N TRP A 78 6.63 -4.92 15.57
CA TRP A 78 7.20 -3.64 15.17
C TRP A 78 6.32 -2.46 15.55
N ASN A 79 5.01 -2.57 15.38
CA ASN A 79 4.08 -1.54 15.84
C ASN A 79 4.18 -1.35 17.35
N PHE A 80 4.25 -2.45 18.11
CA PHE A 80 4.43 -2.39 19.56
C PHE A 80 5.76 -1.74 19.96
N LEU A 81 6.83 -1.97 19.19
CA LEU A 81 8.15 -1.37 19.42
C LEU A 81 8.28 0.07 18.90
N GLY A 82 7.21 0.69 18.38
CA GLY A 82 7.22 2.03 17.81
C GLY A 82 7.92 2.14 16.44
N CYS A 83 8.00 1.04 15.70
CA CYS A 83 8.53 0.94 14.34
C CYS A 83 7.39 0.78 13.32
N ASP A 84 6.28 1.47 13.53
CA ASP A 84 5.09 1.45 12.68
C ASP A 84 5.21 2.37 11.45
N THR A 85 6.00 3.43 11.54
CA THR A 85 6.23 4.41 10.48
C THR A 85 7.71 4.55 10.16
N TYR A 86 8.00 4.91 8.90
CA TYR A 86 9.37 5.08 8.45
C TYR A 86 10.06 6.26 9.14
N ALA A 87 9.33 7.32 9.47
CA ALA A 87 9.83 8.46 10.24
C ALA A 87 10.41 8.03 11.61
N LYS A 88 9.68 7.22 12.38
CA LYS A 88 10.15 6.71 13.68
C LYS A 88 11.37 5.81 13.52
N ILE A 89 11.39 4.94 12.50
CA ILE A 89 12.55 4.09 12.20
C ILE A 89 13.77 4.93 11.83
N PHE A 90 13.60 5.92 10.95
CA PHE A 90 14.67 6.80 10.52
C PHE A 90 15.25 7.60 11.69
N LYS A 91 14.40 8.19 12.54
CA LYS A 91 14.82 8.92 13.75
C LYS A 91 15.70 8.05 14.65
N ARG A 92 15.33 6.78 14.89
CA ARG A 92 16.16 5.85 15.68
C ARG A 92 17.55 5.62 15.09
N ASN A 93 17.68 5.63 13.77
CA ASN A 93 18.97 5.48 13.11
C ASN A 93 19.78 6.78 13.19
N VAL A 94 19.12 7.93 13.09
CA VAL A 94 19.74 9.25 13.31
C VAL A 94 20.28 9.36 14.73
N ASP A 95 19.52 8.93 15.75
CA ASP A 95 19.93 8.98 17.15
C ASP A 95 21.18 8.11 17.41
N LYS A 96 21.28 6.95 16.73
CA LYS A 96 22.43 6.05 16.84
C LYS A 96 23.65 6.52 16.04
N HIS A 97 23.42 7.11 14.87
CA HIS A 97 24.47 7.36 13.87
C HIS A 97 24.36 8.76 13.26
N PRO A 98 24.31 9.85 14.06
CA PRO A 98 23.94 11.18 13.57
C PRO A 98 24.93 11.72 12.52
N ASN A 99 26.22 11.42 12.70
CA ASN A 99 27.30 11.90 11.84
C ASN A 99 27.65 10.95 10.68
N LYS A 100 27.00 9.78 10.57
CA LYS A 100 27.24 8.85 9.47
C LYS A 100 26.70 9.45 8.17
N ILE A 101 27.41 9.22 7.07
CA ILE A 101 26.96 9.67 5.74
C ILE A 101 25.74 8.84 5.32
N ALA A 102 24.64 9.53 5.04
CA ALA A 102 23.39 8.97 4.51
C ALA A 102 23.37 9.03 2.98
N PHE A 103 23.72 10.18 2.39
CA PHE A 103 23.76 10.36 0.93
C PHE A 103 25.11 10.91 0.46
N LYS A 104 25.54 10.44 -0.70
CA LYS A 104 26.58 11.06 -1.52
C LYS A 104 25.94 11.40 -2.86
N HIS A 105 25.92 12.67 -3.22
CA HIS A 105 25.34 13.14 -4.46
C HIS A 105 26.24 14.17 -5.08
N GLU A 106 26.78 13.84 -6.26
CA GLU A 106 27.84 14.61 -6.93
C GLU A 106 29.01 14.91 -5.96
N SER A 107 29.28 16.19 -5.70
CA SER A 107 30.32 16.67 -4.77
C SER A 107 29.81 16.87 -3.33
N SER A 108 28.51 16.67 -3.09
CA SER A 108 27.89 16.88 -1.78
C SER A 108 27.73 15.57 -0.99
N THR A 109 27.85 15.69 0.32
CA THR A 109 27.59 14.59 1.26
C THR A 109 26.62 15.04 2.32
N TRP A 110 25.62 14.20 2.60
CA TRP A 110 24.62 14.45 3.63
C TRP A 110 24.74 13.41 4.73
N ARG A 111 24.83 13.87 5.97
CA ARG A 111 24.80 13.04 7.17
C ARG A 111 23.36 12.75 7.58
N PHE A 112 23.15 11.69 8.36
CA PHE A 112 21.82 11.35 8.88
C PHE A 112 21.15 12.53 9.61
N ILE A 113 21.90 13.29 10.41
CA ILE A 113 21.36 14.45 11.13
C ILE A 113 20.90 15.57 10.19
N GLU A 114 21.56 15.76 9.04
CA GLU A 114 21.22 16.81 8.08
C GLU A 114 19.94 16.44 7.32
N VAL A 115 19.78 15.16 6.97
CA VAL A 115 18.55 14.62 6.39
C VAL A 115 17.38 14.74 7.38
N GLU A 116 17.61 14.45 8.66
CA GLU A 116 16.60 14.58 9.71
C GLU A 116 16.16 16.04 9.87
N GLN A 117 17.12 16.97 9.98
CA GLN A 117 16.83 18.39 10.14
C GLN A 117 16.08 18.96 8.94
N PHE A 118 16.53 18.68 7.71
CA PHE A 118 15.87 19.21 6.53
C PHE A 118 14.48 18.60 6.32
N SER A 119 14.31 17.29 6.55
CA SER A 119 12.97 16.66 6.53
C SER A 119 12.05 17.20 7.63
N ASN A 120 12.57 17.56 8.80
CA ASN A 120 11.79 18.24 9.85
C ASN A 120 11.34 19.64 9.41
N GLN A 121 12.21 20.41 8.73
CA GLN A 121 11.82 21.71 8.18
C GLN A 121 10.68 21.57 7.18
N ILE A 122 10.76 20.60 6.26
CA ILE A 122 9.67 20.31 5.32
C ILE A 122 8.37 20.00 6.08
N ALA A 123 8.43 19.12 7.08
CA ALA A 123 7.28 18.72 7.86
C ALA A 123 6.62 19.90 8.58
N ASN A 124 7.42 20.73 9.26
CA ASN A 124 6.94 21.89 10.01
C ASN A 124 6.33 22.94 9.07
N TYR A 125 7.00 23.24 7.96
CA TYR A 125 6.51 24.21 6.99
C TYR A 125 5.14 23.81 6.44
N PHE A 126 5.01 22.58 5.94
CA PHE A 126 3.76 22.14 5.33
C PHE A 126 2.63 21.94 6.34
N LYS A 127 2.96 21.64 7.60
CA LYS A 127 2.00 21.66 8.71
C LYS A 127 1.48 23.08 8.95
N GLU A 128 2.36 24.09 8.96
CA GLU A 128 1.98 25.50 9.10
C GLU A 128 1.14 26.01 7.92
N GLN A 129 1.42 25.52 6.70
CA GLN A 129 0.57 25.75 5.52
C GLN A 129 -0.79 25.03 5.60
N GLY A 130 -1.04 24.24 6.65
CA GLY A 130 -2.33 23.62 6.93
C GLY A 130 -2.55 22.28 6.25
N LEU A 131 -1.52 21.64 5.68
CA LEU A 131 -1.66 20.28 5.15
C LEU A 131 -2.01 19.31 6.27
N LYS A 132 -2.96 18.42 5.98
CA LYS A 132 -3.50 17.46 6.93
C LYS A 132 -3.07 16.05 6.59
N ARG A 133 -2.98 15.22 7.63
CA ARG A 133 -2.82 13.76 7.52
C ARG A 133 -3.84 13.18 6.54
N GLY A 134 -3.37 12.37 5.59
CA GLY A 134 -4.18 11.76 4.53
C GLY A 134 -4.30 12.60 3.25
N GLU A 135 -3.87 13.86 3.26
CA GLU A 135 -3.71 14.62 2.02
C GLU A 135 -2.52 14.14 1.20
N ILE A 136 -2.50 14.52 -0.09
CA ILE A 136 -1.52 14.06 -1.06
C ILE A 136 -0.77 15.27 -1.62
N VAL A 137 0.55 15.15 -1.73
CA VAL A 137 1.40 16.14 -2.39
C VAL A 137 2.12 15.47 -3.54
N ALA A 138 2.02 16.03 -4.75
CA ALA A 138 2.80 15.58 -5.89
C ALA A 138 4.24 16.08 -5.78
N LEU A 139 5.21 15.18 -5.95
CA LEU A 139 6.62 15.49 -5.97
C LEU A 139 7.18 15.17 -7.37
N TYR A 140 7.60 16.22 -8.07
CA TYR A 140 8.04 16.14 -9.47
C TYR A 140 9.39 16.85 -9.63
N MET A 141 10.44 16.09 -9.35
CA MET A 141 11.82 16.56 -9.17
C MET A 141 12.81 15.51 -9.66
N GLU A 142 14.00 15.94 -10.07
CA GLU A 142 15.13 15.07 -10.31
C GLU A 142 15.65 14.39 -9.02
N SER A 143 16.39 13.29 -9.21
CA SER A 143 17.00 12.53 -8.13
C SER A 143 18.09 13.35 -7.44
N CYS A 144 17.78 13.85 -6.24
CA CYS A 144 18.68 14.59 -5.36
C CYS A 144 18.43 14.20 -3.88
N PRO A 145 19.34 14.51 -2.94
CA PRO A 145 19.10 14.26 -1.51
C PRO A 145 17.83 14.92 -0.98
N GLU A 146 17.52 16.13 -1.46
CA GLU A 146 16.33 16.89 -1.09
C GLU A 146 15.04 16.14 -1.46
N TYR A 147 15.02 15.44 -2.61
CA TYR A 147 13.90 14.59 -3.01
C TYR A 147 13.51 13.63 -1.90
N VAL A 148 14.52 12.98 -1.29
CA VAL A 148 14.29 12.00 -0.22
C VAL A 148 13.81 12.69 1.06
N CYS A 149 14.42 13.82 1.40
CA CYS A 149 14.05 14.58 2.58
C CYS A 149 12.63 15.15 2.50
N ILE A 150 12.19 15.56 1.30
CA ILE A 150 10.85 16.12 1.09
C ILE A 150 9.80 15.05 1.36
N TRP A 151 9.90 13.87 0.74
CA TRP A 151 8.89 12.84 0.99
C TRP A 151 8.95 12.31 2.41
N LEU A 152 10.15 12.22 2.99
CA LEU A 152 10.32 11.84 4.39
C LEU A 152 9.63 12.85 5.32
N GLY A 153 9.85 14.15 5.09
CA GLY A 153 9.25 15.24 5.87
C GLY A 153 7.72 15.25 5.80
N LEU A 154 7.16 15.18 4.59
CA LEU A 154 5.71 15.09 4.41
C LEU A 154 5.13 13.83 5.09
N SER A 155 5.84 12.69 5.03
CA SER A 155 5.40 11.47 5.71
C SER A 155 5.39 11.58 7.25
N LYS A 156 6.19 12.49 7.85
CA LYS A 156 6.20 12.75 9.31
C LYS A 156 4.87 13.33 9.79
N ILE A 157 4.18 14.09 8.93
CA ILE A 157 2.85 14.68 9.22
C ILE A 157 1.70 13.86 8.62
N GLY A 158 1.98 12.63 8.17
CA GLY A 158 0.97 11.73 7.60
C GLY A 158 0.46 12.14 6.22
N VAL A 159 1.18 13.04 5.52
CA VAL A 159 0.89 13.41 4.13
C VAL A 159 1.49 12.35 3.22
N THR A 160 0.70 11.91 2.23
CA THR A 160 1.12 10.96 1.21
C THR A 160 1.81 11.68 0.07
N VAL A 161 2.87 11.11 -0.47
CA VAL A 161 3.64 11.75 -1.54
C VAL A 161 3.50 11.00 -2.85
N ALA A 162 2.97 11.66 -3.87
CA ALA A 162 2.88 11.11 -5.21
C ALA A 162 4.18 11.36 -5.96
N LEU A 163 4.96 10.29 -6.14
CA LEU A 163 6.29 10.33 -6.75
C LEU A 163 6.16 10.31 -8.27
N ILE A 164 6.14 11.48 -8.90
CA ILE A 164 5.96 11.62 -10.34
C ILE A 164 7.32 11.49 -11.03
N ASN A 165 7.38 10.63 -12.06
CA ASN A 165 8.59 10.47 -12.87
C ASN A 165 8.92 11.77 -13.60
N ASN A 166 10.08 12.35 -13.29
CA ASN A 166 10.61 13.60 -13.84
C ASN A 166 10.74 13.65 -15.37
N ASN A 167 10.69 12.51 -16.07
CA ASN A 167 10.74 12.44 -17.54
C ASN A 167 9.37 12.60 -18.21
N LEU A 168 8.26 12.56 -17.45
CA LEU A 168 6.92 12.72 -18.02
C LEU A 168 6.73 14.16 -18.53
N ARG A 169 5.98 14.31 -19.63
CA ARG A 169 5.65 15.60 -20.25
C ARG A 169 4.19 15.61 -20.70
N ALA A 170 3.67 16.80 -21.01
CA ALA A 170 2.33 17.01 -21.56
C ALA A 170 1.23 16.17 -20.87
N ASP A 171 0.40 15.47 -21.65
CA ASP A 171 -0.75 14.71 -21.17
C ASP A 171 -0.40 13.65 -20.12
N ALA A 172 0.75 12.99 -20.24
CA ALA A 172 1.13 11.94 -19.29
C ALA A 172 1.46 12.52 -17.91
N LEU A 173 2.08 13.69 -17.87
CA LEU A 173 2.35 14.42 -16.64
C LEU A 173 1.07 15.01 -16.07
N ALA A 174 0.24 15.67 -16.90
CA ALA A 174 -1.05 16.22 -16.48
C ALA A 174 -1.96 15.14 -15.89
N HIS A 175 -2.01 13.97 -16.53
CA HIS A 175 -2.73 12.81 -16.02
C HIS A 175 -2.18 12.34 -14.67
N SER A 176 -0.86 12.22 -14.52
CA SER A 176 -0.24 11.74 -13.29
C SER A 176 -0.54 12.65 -12.10
N ILE A 177 -0.48 13.98 -12.29
CA ILE A 177 -0.87 14.98 -11.30
C ILE A 177 -2.37 14.84 -11.00
N LYS A 178 -3.21 14.81 -12.02
CA LYS A 178 -4.67 14.72 -11.87
C LYS A 178 -5.12 13.48 -11.10
N VAL A 179 -4.62 12.29 -11.46
CA VAL A 179 -5.04 11.04 -10.82
C VAL A 179 -4.49 10.90 -9.40
N SER A 180 -3.47 11.67 -9.03
CA SER A 180 -2.99 11.72 -7.65
C SER A 180 -4.03 12.33 -6.70
N ASN A 181 -4.93 13.18 -7.20
CA ASN A 181 -5.80 14.03 -6.39
C ASN A 181 -5.00 14.80 -5.30
N CYS A 182 -3.82 15.31 -5.65
CA CYS A 182 -3.00 16.07 -4.73
C CYS A 182 -3.60 17.44 -4.40
N SER A 183 -3.34 17.89 -3.17
CA SER A 183 -3.68 19.22 -2.67
C SER A 183 -2.60 20.25 -3.04
N ALA A 184 -1.36 19.80 -3.30
CA ALA A 184 -0.24 20.64 -3.69
C ALA A 184 0.76 19.91 -4.60
N VAL A 185 1.61 20.67 -5.29
CA VAL A 185 2.69 20.18 -6.15
C VAL A 185 4.01 20.81 -5.73
N ILE A 186 5.02 20.00 -5.49
CA ILE A 186 6.41 20.42 -5.30
C ILE A 186 7.20 20.01 -6.54
N ILE A 187 7.85 20.98 -7.17
CA ILE A 187 8.69 20.77 -8.34
C ILE A 187 10.12 21.26 -8.12
N GLY A 188 11.04 20.72 -8.90
CA GLY A 188 12.41 21.25 -8.99
C GLY A 188 12.50 22.27 -10.12
N LYS A 189 13.50 23.17 -10.05
CA LYS A 189 13.73 24.19 -11.09
C LYS A 189 13.77 23.62 -12.51
N GLU A 190 14.26 22.40 -12.66
CA GLU A 190 14.42 21.69 -13.92
C GLU A 190 13.08 21.28 -14.57
N GLN A 191 11.99 21.33 -13.80
CA GLN A 191 10.65 20.93 -14.25
C GLN A 191 9.70 22.11 -14.49
N ILE A 192 10.18 23.36 -14.38
CA ILE A 192 9.37 24.57 -14.57
C ILE A 192 8.72 24.58 -15.95
N ASP A 193 9.48 24.34 -17.01
CA ASP A 193 8.97 24.39 -18.40
C ASP A 193 7.90 23.32 -18.64
N ALA A 194 8.13 22.10 -18.12
CA ALA A 194 7.19 20.99 -18.23
C ALA A 194 5.85 21.28 -17.52
N LEU A 195 5.89 21.93 -16.36
CA LEU A 195 4.68 22.33 -15.66
C LEU A 195 3.99 23.52 -16.35
N ALA A 196 4.75 24.46 -16.90
CA ALA A 196 4.23 25.64 -17.58
C ALA A 196 3.46 25.27 -18.84
N GLU A 197 3.95 24.27 -19.58
CA GLU A 197 3.27 23.67 -20.72
C GLU A 197 1.87 23.16 -20.32
N ILE A 198 1.74 22.46 -19.19
CA ILE A 198 0.46 21.93 -18.71
C ILE A 198 -0.48 23.06 -18.31
N ILE A 199 0.00 24.05 -17.57
CA ILE A 199 -0.82 25.18 -17.12
C ILE A 199 -1.42 25.92 -18.32
N ASN A 200 -0.65 26.06 -19.41
CA ASN A 200 -1.11 26.74 -20.63
C ASN A 200 -2.09 25.91 -21.47
N THR A 201 -2.00 24.59 -21.41
CA THR A 201 -2.74 23.68 -22.30
C THR A 201 -3.92 22.99 -21.64
N THR A 202 -3.95 22.94 -20.31
CA THR A 202 -4.96 22.17 -19.59
C THR A 202 -6.34 22.83 -19.64
N THR A 203 -7.34 22.05 -20.04
CA THR A 203 -8.76 22.42 -19.98
C THR A 203 -9.47 21.81 -18.78
N ASP A 204 -8.72 21.17 -17.86
CA ASP A 204 -9.28 20.49 -16.70
C ASP A 204 -9.43 21.45 -15.52
N ASP A 205 -10.67 21.64 -15.06
CA ASP A 205 -11.00 22.56 -13.97
C ASP A 205 -10.25 22.24 -12.66
N LYS A 206 -10.00 20.96 -12.37
CA LYS A 206 -9.29 20.58 -11.12
C LYS A 206 -7.82 20.95 -11.18
N LEU A 207 -7.18 20.77 -12.34
CA LEU A 207 -5.79 21.18 -12.52
C LEU A 207 -5.68 22.71 -12.49
N ASN A 208 -6.60 23.42 -13.16
CA ASN A 208 -6.65 24.88 -13.12
C ASN A 208 -6.85 25.42 -11.70
N ASP A 209 -7.73 24.82 -10.91
CA ASP A 209 -7.94 25.18 -9.50
C ASP A 209 -6.67 24.94 -8.66
N LEU A 210 -6.02 23.79 -8.82
CA LEU A 210 -4.77 23.44 -8.14
C LEU A 210 -3.66 24.47 -8.42
N PHE A 211 -3.50 24.88 -9.67
CA PHE A 211 -2.47 25.85 -10.08
C PHE A 211 -2.83 27.30 -9.70
N THR A 212 -4.12 27.65 -9.69
CA THR A 212 -4.58 29.01 -9.37
C THR A 212 -4.51 29.31 -7.87
N LYS A 213 -4.68 28.30 -7.02
CA LYS A 213 -4.63 28.42 -5.54
C LYS A 213 -3.23 28.63 -4.96
N SER A 214 -2.20 28.79 -5.80
CA SER A 214 -0.79 28.93 -5.37
C SER A 214 -0.25 27.73 -4.58
N ASN A 215 -0.83 26.54 -4.74
CA ASN A 215 -0.35 25.31 -4.13
C ASN A 215 0.80 24.67 -4.93
N VAL A 216 1.63 25.49 -5.58
CA VAL A 216 2.79 25.08 -6.36
C VAL A 216 4.04 25.62 -5.70
N TYR A 217 4.96 24.73 -5.34
CA TYR A 217 6.21 25.05 -4.66
C TYR A 217 7.37 24.67 -5.56
N ILE A 218 8.36 25.55 -5.68
CA ILE A 218 9.55 25.32 -6.50
C ILE A 218 10.79 25.27 -5.62
N LYS A 219 11.62 24.24 -5.82
CA LYS A 219 12.92 24.08 -5.16
C LYS A 219 14.08 24.39 -6.10
N ASN A 220 15.15 24.91 -5.53
CA ASN A 220 16.44 25.26 -6.15
C ASN A 220 16.35 26.37 -7.19
N TYR A 221 15.57 27.42 -6.91
CA TYR A 221 15.22 28.40 -7.93
C TYR A 221 15.41 29.87 -7.49
N ASN A 222 15.70 30.75 -8.45
CA ASN A 222 15.89 32.19 -8.24
C ASN A 222 14.69 32.98 -8.79
N ASP A 223 14.07 33.82 -7.96
CA ASP A 223 12.79 34.52 -8.21
C ASP A 223 12.70 35.26 -9.56
N THR A 224 13.82 35.71 -10.11
CA THR A 224 13.85 36.49 -11.36
C THR A 224 13.47 35.70 -12.60
N ALA A 225 13.63 34.38 -12.63
CA ALA A 225 13.43 33.62 -13.86
C ALA A 225 11.94 33.32 -14.15
N LEU A 226 11.02 33.71 -13.25
CA LEU A 226 9.63 33.25 -13.19
C LEU A 226 8.67 34.34 -13.66
N ILE A 227 9.23 35.56 -13.75
CA ILE A 227 8.61 36.75 -14.29
C ILE A 227 8.13 36.42 -15.70
N ASN A 228 6.85 36.70 -15.97
CA ASN A 228 6.16 36.41 -17.23
C ASN A 228 5.93 34.92 -17.55
N THR A 229 6.08 34.02 -16.58
CA THR A 229 5.66 32.61 -16.75
C THR A 229 4.26 32.35 -16.17
N PRO A 230 3.54 31.32 -16.65
CA PRO A 230 2.28 30.89 -16.06
C PRO A 230 2.39 30.47 -14.59
N ILE A 231 3.62 30.17 -14.13
CA ILE A 231 3.96 29.73 -12.78
C ILE A 231 4.43 30.90 -11.89
N SER A 232 4.24 32.15 -12.33
CA SER A 232 4.67 33.35 -11.58
C SER A 232 4.12 33.45 -10.15
N LYS A 233 3.03 32.75 -9.82
CA LYS A 233 2.44 32.68 -8.47
C LYS A 233 2.94 31.52 -7.61
N ALA A 234 3.88 30.71 -8.10
CA ALA A 234 4.44 29.62 -7.32
C ALA A 234 5.35 30.15 -6.20
N ILE A 235 5.42 29.35 -5.13
CA ILE A 235 6.11 29.70 -3.91
C ILE A 235 7.54 29.17 -4.00
N ASN A 236 8.51 30.05 -3.73
CA ASN A 236 9.92 29.66 -3.64
C ASN A 236 10.17 28.92 -2.32
N LEU A 237 10.27 27.60 -2.39
CA LEU A 237 10.39 26.76 -1.21
C LEU A 237 11.73 27.00 -0.47
N ASP A 238 12.79 27.39 -1.15
CA ASP A 238 14.07 27.71 -0.50
C ASP A 238 13.97 28.92 0.42
N SER A 239 13.24 29.95 -0.01
CA SER A 239 13.04 31.17 0.78
C SER A 239 12.20 30.90 2.01
N GLU A 240 11.13 30.13 1.85
CA GLU A 240 10.21 29.80 2.94
C GLU A 240 10.86 28.92 4.02
N LEU A 241 11.75 28.01 3.64
CA LEU A 241 12.39 27.09 4.60
C LEU A 241 13.50 27.70 5.44
N LYS A 242 13.96 28.93 5.16
CA LYS A 242 15.13 29.54 5.86
C LYS A 242 14.93 29.64 7.37
N GLU A 243 13.75 30.11 7.77
CA GLU A 243 13.41 30.39 9.18
C GLU A 243 12.61 29.25 9.83
N VAL A 244 12.29 28.20 9.07
CA VAL A 244 11.49 27.08 9.58
C VAL A 244 12.32 26.22 10.53
N SER A 245 11.71 25.86 11.65
CA SER A 245 12.30 25.01 12.68
C SER A 245 12.82 23.67 12.14
N LYS A 246 14.03 23.31 12.55
CA LYS A 246 14.68 22.01 12.26
C LYS A 246 14.34 20.90 13.27
N SER A 247 13.58 21.23 14.31
CA SER A 247 13.16 20.27 15.33
C SER A 247 12.03 19.38 14.83
N ALA A 248 11.97 18.15 15.32
CA ALA A 248 10.99 17.17 14.86
C ALA A 248 9.55 17.56 15.29
N PRO A 249 8.54 17.41 14.42
CA PRO A 249 7.14 17.51 14.80
C PRO A 249 6.71 16.25 15.57
N GLU A 250 7.17 16.13 16.82
CA GLU A 250 7.04 14.90 17.63
C GLU A 250 5.58 14.44 17.78
N THR A 251 4.63 15.38 17.90
CA THR A 251 3.20 15.07 18.00
C THR A 251 2.71 14.33 16.75
N ASP A 252 2.95 14.89 15.57
CA ASP A 252 2.48 14.31 14.30
C ASP A 252 3.15 12.96 13.99
N ILE A 253 4.44 12.86 14.32
CA ILE A 253 5.20 11.60 14.22
C ILE A 253 4.57 10.54 15.13
N SER A 254 4.22 10.90 16.36
CA SER A 254 3.64 9.97 17.34
C SER A 254 2.29 9.40 16.89
N GLU A 255 1.48 10.22 16.22
CA GLU A 255 0.17 9.84 15.65
C GLU A 255 0.29 8.94 14.40
N GLY A 256 1.49 8.83 13.84
CA GLY A 256 1.78 7.98 12.69
C GLY A 256 1.41 6.51 12.92
N SER A 257 0.83 5.89 11.89
CA SER A 257 0.32 4.52 11.89
C SER A 257 0.87 3.72 10.73
N SER A 258 1.07 2.42 10.95
CA SER A 258 1.55 1.48 9.93
C SER A 258 0.61 1.34 8.71
N LYS A 259 -0.64 1.78 8.86
CA LYS A 259 -1.66 1.73 7.81
C LYS A 259 -1.71 3.00 6.96
N ASP A 260 -1.06 4.08 7.40
CA ASP A 260 -1.06 5.34 6.66
C ASP A 260 -0.48 5.12 5.28
N GLN A 261 -1.08 5.79 4.29
CA GLN A 261 -0.51 5.90 2.97
C GLN A 261 0.74 6.78 3.07
N MET A 262 1.82 6.36 2.40
CA MET A 262 3.11 7.04 2.47
C MET A 262 3.52 7.55 1.10
N LEU A 263 3.52 6.67 0.09
CA LEU A 263 3.96 7.00 -1.26
C LEU A 263 2.97 6.48 -2.29
N TYR A 264 2.75 7.24 -3.36
CA TYR A 264 2.19 6.71 -4.61
C TYR A 264 3.33 6.53 -5.60
N ILE A 265 3.51 5.29 -6.06
CA ILE A 265 4.52 4.92 -7.05
C ILE A 265 3.80 4.66 -8.36
N TYR A 266 4.17 5.36 -9.43
CA TYR A 266 3.53 5.21 -10.72
C TYR A 266 4.17 4.10 -11.54
N THR A 267 3.34 3.22 -12.10
CA THR A 267 3.78 2.18 -13.02
C THR A 267 3.22 2.48 -14.41
N SER A 268 4.09 2.48 -15.43
CA SER A 268 3.66 2.51 -16.83
C SER A 268 2.98 1.18 -17.17
N GLY A 269 1.69 1.22 -17.51
CA GLY A 269 1.01 0.06 -18.09
C GLY A 269 1.50 -0.18 -19.51
N THR A 270 1.36 -1.40 -20.01
CA THR A 270 1.76 -1.77 -21.38
C THR A 270 0.94 -1.07 -22.47
N THR A 271 -0.23 -0.50 -22.13
CA THR A 271 -1.16 0.11 -23.09
C THR A 271 -1.90 1.34 -22.54
N GLY A 272 -1.44 1.95 -21.45
CA GLY A 272 -2.22 3.01 -20.82
C GLY A 272 -1.44 3.98 -19.94
N MET A 273 -2.14 5.07 -19.60
CA MET A 273 -1.63 6.14 -18.75
C MET A 273 -1.16 5.63 -17.37
N PRO A 274 -0.18 6.32 -16.75
CA PRO A 274 0.39 5.90 -15.47
C PRO A 274 -0.66 5.69 -14.38
N LYS A 275 -0.54 4.58 -13.64
CA LYS A 275 -1.42 4.27 -12.49
C LYS A 275 -0.66 4.34 -11.18
N ALA A 276 -1.27 4.93 -10.16
CA ALA A 276 -0.69 5.03 -8.83
C ALA A 276 -0.82 3.70 -8.06
N ALA A 277 0.32 3.10 -7.72
CA ALA A 277 0.41 2.01 -6.76
C ALA A 277 0.58 2.60 -5.34
N ILE A 278 -0.39 2.32 -4.47
CA ILE A 278 -0.41 2.86 -3.11
C ILE A 278 0.50 2.06 -2.19
N MET A 279 1.53 2.74 -1.67
CA MET A 279 2.45 2.22 -0.67
C MET A 279 2.14 2.81 0.71
N THR A 280 1.58 1.96 1.57
CA THR A 280 1.44 2.28 3.00
C THR A 280 2.77 2.15 3.74
N GLN A 281 2.90 2.80 4.89
CA GLN A 281 4.07 2.71 5.79
C GLN A 281 4.55 1.26 6.01
N SER A 282 3.65 0.36 6.45
CA SER A 282 3.97 -1.06 6.68
C SER A 282 4.49 -1.80 5.45
N ARG A 283 3.85 -1.59 4.29
CA ARG A 283 4.28 -2.18 3.01
C ARG A 283 5.69 -1.70 2.65
N TYR A 284 5.96 -0.39 2.75
CA TYR A 284 7.27 0.16 2.43
C TYR A 284 8.36 -0.41 3.36
N ILE A 285 8.13 -0.36 4.69
CA ILE A 285 9.05 -0.90 5.69
C ILE A 285 9.31 -2.38 5.46
N TYR A 286 8.28 -3.16 5.13
CA TYR A 286 8.44 -4.58 4.84
C TYR A 286 9.31 -4.84 3.61
N THR A 287 9.09 -4.09 2.51
CA THR A 287 9.88 -4.24 1.28
C THR A 287 11.37 -3.94 1.49
N GLN A 288 11.69 -2.94 2.32
CA GLN A 288 13.07 -2.59 2.66
C GLN A 288 13.76 -3.69 3.49
N ASN A 289 13.07 -4.25 4.48
CA ASN A 289 13.64 -5.27 5.36
C ASN A 289 13.86 -6.63 4.68
N HIS A 290 13.12 -6.94 3.61
CA HIS A 290 13.33 -8.18 2.86
C HIS A 290 14.61 -8.16 2.00
N LEU A 291 15.12 -6.97 1.65
CA LEU A 291 16.40 -6.82 0.95
C LEU A 291 17.61 -7.02 1.88
N ASN A 292 17.42 -7.11 3.21
CA ASN A 292 18.50 -7.20 4.19
C ASN A 292 18.16 -8.14 5.37
N ILE A 293 17.78 -9.40 5.05
CA ILE A 293 17.37 -10.42 6.04
C ILE A 293 18.45 -10.70 7.12
N ASN A 294 19.71 -10.33 6.90
CA ASN A 294 20.81 -10.57 7.83
C ASN A 294 21.24 -9.34 8.67
N ASN A 295 20.71 -8.14 8.41
CA ASN A 295 21.13 -6.90 9.10
C ASN A 295 19.96 -6.15 9.77
N LEU A 296 19.07 -6.90 10.43
CA LEU A 296 17.86 -6.40 11.11
C LEU A 296 18.11 -5.48 12.32
N PHE A 297 19.37 -5.23 12.71
CA PHE A 297 19.75 -4.31 13.77
C PHE A 297 20.78 -3.25 13.35
N TYR A 298 21.19 -3.24 12.08
CA TYR A 298 22.17 -2.31 11.52
C TYR A 298 21.58 -1.54 10.34
N ILE A 299 20.71 -0.60 10.65
CA ILE A 299 20.62 0.67 9.90
C ILE A 299 20.81 1.77 10.94
#